data_AF-A0A7W8UCF0-F1
#
_entry.id   AF-A0A7W8UCF0-F1
#
_cell.length_a   1.000
_cell.length_b   1.000
_cell.length_c   1.000
_cell.angle_alpha   90.00
_cell.angle_beta   90.00
_cell.angle_gamma   90.00
#
_symmetry.space_group_name_H-M   'P 1'
#
loop_
_entity.id
_entity.type
_entity.pdbx_description
1 polymer ?
#
loop_
_entity_poly.entity_id
_entity_poly.type
_entity_poly.pdbx_seq_one_letter_code
_entity_poly.pdbx_strand_id
1 'polypeptide(L)'
;MVNAYVDLCGGRVDDEIDAATGARAGITPGFFSGVKKTGWRFFPSIMETPKSTGGRPAHHPTAMHRRLVQVLAAQGVPQREICRVLEIDEKTLRRHFRHELDIGSAKLEAALVLHLYQLAGGGDDVALRAIKFALQARFGWSPYAPQPC
;
A
#
# COMPACT_ATOMS: atom_id res chain seq x y z
N MET A 1 6.48 -29.28 -0.06
CA MET A 1 6.14 -28.62 -1.33
C MET A 1 5.44 -27.26 -1.12
N VAL A 2 5.80 -26.51 -0.05
CA VAL A 2 5.20 -25.20 0.31
C VAL A 2 6.14 -24.01 0.02
N ASN A 3 7.40 -24.27 -0.37
CA ASN A 3 8.40 -23.22 -0.61
C ASN A 3 8.34 -22.56 -2.00
N ALA A 4 7.53 -23.05 -2.95
CA ALA A 4 7.52 -22.50 -4.31
C ALA A 4 6.71 -21.20 -4.45
N TYR A 5 5.83 -20.86 -3.49
CA TYR A 5 4.96 -19.67 -3.60
C TYR A 5 5.60 -18.39 -3.03
N VAL A 6 6.55 -18.51 -2.10
CA VAL A 6 7.28 -17.38 -1.51
C VAL A 6 8.38 -16.87 -2.45
N ASP A 7 8.96 -17.74 -3.28
CA ASP A 7 10.05 -17.40 -4.21
C ASP A 7 9.60 -16.61 -5.45
N LEU A 8 8.31 -16.59 -5.80
CA LEU A 8 7.82 -15.86 -6.98
C LEU A 8 7.56 -14.36 -6.74
N CYS A 9 7.58 -13.89 -5.49
CA CYS A 9 7.36 -12.49 -5.14
C CYS A 9 8.53 -11.84 -4.36
N GLY A 10 9.54 -12.61 -3.94
CA GLY A 10 10.65 -12.17 -3.09
C GLY A 10 11.91 -11.69 -3.82
N GLY A 11 11.78 -11.23 -5.07
CA GLY A 11 12.92 -10.76 -5.86
C GLY A 11 13.27 -9.29 -5.60
N ARG A 12 14.19 -9.05 -4.66
CA ARG A 12 15.21 -7.98 -4.67
C ARG A 12 14.71 -6.55 -4.93
N VAL A 13 14.34 -5.81 -3.88
CA VAL A 13 14.02 -4.37 -3.96
C VAL A 13 14.82 -3.51 -2.95
N ASP A 14 15.80 -4.08 -2.25
CA ASP A 14 16.46 -3.39 -1.13
C ASP A 14 17.83 -2.76 -1.45
N ASP A 15 18.33 -2.80 -2.70
CA ASP A 15 19.70 -2.34 -3.01
C ASP A 15 19.79 -1.02 -3.81
N GLU A 16 18.69 -0.34 -4.14
CA GLU A 16 18.68 0.83 -5.06
C GLU A 16 18.17 2.14 -4.45
N ILE A 17 18.23 2.30 -3.11
CA ILE A 17 17.83 3.55 -2.43
C ILE A 17 19.04 4.37 -1.91
N ASP A 18 20.26 3.82 -1.89
CA ASP A 18 21.42 4.47 -1.25
C ASP A 18 22.32 5.33 -2.17
N ALA A 19 21.92 5.64 -3.41
CA ALA A 19 22.78 6.38 -4.36
C ALA A 19 22.51 7.90 -4.47
N ALA A 20 21.61 8.50 -3.69
CA ALA A 20 21.19 9.90 -3.86
C ALA A 20 21.51 10.84 -2.67
N THR A 21 22.51 10.53 -1.84
CA THR A 21 23.02 11.44 -0.81
C THR A 21 24.38 12.00 -1.21
N GLY A 22 24.40 13.11 -1.96
CA GLY A 22 25.66 13.71 -2.43
C GLY A 22 25.54 15.06 -3.12
N ALA A 23 24.98 16.08 -2.46
CA ALA A 23 25.16 17.48 -2.88
C ALA A 23 24.83 18.47 -1.75
N ARG A 24 25.69 18.58 -0.73
CA ARG A 24 25.72 19.76 0.16
C ARG A 24 26.67 20.80 -0.45
N ALA A 25 26.14 21.70 -1.27
CA ALA A 25 26.84 22.91 -1.66
C ALA A 25 26.80 23.90 -0.47
N GLY A 26 27.98 24.24 0.05
CA GLY A 26 28.15 25.21 1.11
C GLY A 26 27.75 26.61 0.68
N ILE A 27 26.96 27.27 1.51
CA ILE A 27 26.74 28.72 1.46
C ILE A 27 27.48 29.29 2.68
N THR A 28 28.65 29.87 2.42
CA THR A 28 29.39 30.70 3.38
C THR A 28 28.68 32.04 3.58
N PRO A 29 28.56 32.56 4.81
CA PRO A 29 28.07 33.91 5.03
C PRO A 29 29.21 34.94 4.94
N GLY A 30 28.94 36.05 4.25
CA GLY A 30 29.62 37.31 4.46
C GLY A 30 30.36 37.88 3.26
N PHE A 31 29.81 38.95 2.66
CA PHE A 31 30.62 40.14 2.38
C PHE A 31 29.72 41.37 2.18
N PHE A 32 30.03 42.41 2.94
CA PHE A 32 29.38 43.70 3.02
C PHE A 32 29.86 44.59 1.87
N SER A 33 28.96 45.24 1.12
CA SER A 33 29.15 46.63 0.70
C SER A 33 27.86 47.13 0.05
N GLY A 34 27.31 48.21 0.59
CA GLY A 34 26.08 48.82 0.10
C GLY A 34 26.23 49.46 -1.27
N VAL A 35 25.15 50.12 -1.72
CA VAL A 35 25.14 51.46 -2.34
C VAL A 35 23.88 51.67 -3.21
N LYS A 36 23.16 52.76 -2.86
CA LYS A 36 22.14 53.58 -3.56
C LYS A 36 20.70 53.07 -3.71
N LYS A 37 19.86 53.70 -2.90
CA LYS A 37 18.46 54.05 -3.15
C LYS A 37 18.32 54.72 -4.53
N THR A 38 17.42 54.23 -5.37
CA THR A 38 16.63 55.05 -6.32
C THR A 38 15.51 54.21 -6.92
N GLY A 39 14.29 54.76 -6.92
CA GLY A 39 13.33 54.48 -7.98
C GLY A 39 12.34 53.34 -7.77
N TRP A 40 11.40 53.51 -6.84
CA TRP A 40 10.09 52.86 -6.98
C TRP A 40 9.34 53.52 -8.14
N ARG A 41 9.47 52.95 -9.33
CA ARG A 41 8.51 53.12 -10.43
C ARG A 41 8.35 51.81 -11.18
N PHE A 42 7.10 51.40 -11.28
CA PHE A 42 6.54 50.67 -12.42
C PHE A 42 6.92 49.20 -12.55
N PHE A 43 6.17 48.33 -11.84
CA PHE A 43 5.84 47.01 -12.35
C PHE A 43 4.32 46.81 -12.29
N PRO A 44 3.63 46.62 -13.43
CA PRO A 44 2.22 46.28 -13.45
C PRO A 44 1.98 44.90 -12.84
N SER A 45 1.03 44.85 -11.91
CA SER A 45 0.51 43.63 -11.27
C SER A 45 -0.16 42.72 -12.30
N ILE A 46 0.55 41.69 -12.76
CA ILE A 46 -0.05 40.44 -13.25
C ILE A 46 0.72 39.30 -12.59
N MET A 47 0.13 38.73 -11.53
CA MET A 47 0.12 37.31 -11.25
C MET A 47 -1.05 37.09 -10.29
N GLU A 48 -2.23 36.79 -10.85
CA GLU A 48 -3.26 36.10 -10.08
C GLU A 48 -2.66 34.75 -9.66
N THR A 49 -2.36 34.61 -8.37
CA THR A 49 -1.98 33.33 -7.80
C THR A 49 -3.22 32.44 -7.79
N PRO A 50 -3.18 31.21 -8.35
CA PRO A 50 -4.30 30.29 -8.19
C PRO A 50 -4.46 30.06 -6.69
N LYS A 51 -5.64 30.39 -6.18
CA LYS A 51 -6.04 30.21 -4.79
C LYS A 51 -5.73 28.77 -4.37
N SER A 52 -4.66 28.60 -3.59
CA SER A 52 -4.28 27.34 -2.98
C SER A 52 -5.38 26.95 -1.98
N THR A 53 -6.38 26.20 -2.45
CA THR A 53 -7.25 25.41 -1.61
C THR A 53 -6.37 24.34 -0.96
N GLY A 54 -5.82 24.66 0.20
CA GLY A 54 -4.87 23.83 0.94
C GLY A 54 -5.47 22.46 1.24
N GLY A 55 -4.97 21.44 0.54
CA GLY A 55 -5.21 20.04 0.82
C GLY A 55 -3.93 19.26 0.56
N ARG A 56 -3.69 18.19 1.34
CA ARG A 56 -2.64 17.19 1.05
C ARG A 56 -2.81 16.76 -0.42
N PRO A 57 -1.74 16.69 -1.23
CA PRO A 57 -1.85 16.33 -2.63
C PRO A 57 -2.66 15.04 -2.80
N ALA A 58 -3.54 15.03 -3.80
CA ALA A 58 -4.36 13.86 -4.09
C ALA A 58 -3.45 12.66 -4.35
N HIS A 59 -3.68 11.57 -3.62
CA HIS A 59 -2.88 10.36 -3.79
C HIS A 59 -3.18 9.73 -5.14
N HIS A 60 -2.19 9.71 -6.04
CA HIS A 60 -2.28 9.03 -7.32
C HIS A 60 -1.86 7.56 -7.16
N PRO A 61 -2.77 6.58 -7.32
CA PRO A 61 -2.42 5.18 -7.15
C PRO A 61 -1.53 4.70 -8.31
N THR A 62 -0.25 4.53 -8.06
CA THR A 62 0.70 3.89 -8.97
C THR A 62 0.38 2.40 -9.14
N ALA A 63 0.64 1.84 -10.33
CA ALA A 63 0.45 0.41 -10.60
C ALA A 63 1.21 -0.51 -9.61
N MET A 64 2.40 -0.08 -9.18
CA MET A 64 3.18 -0.75 -8.14
C MET A 64 2.43 -0.84 -6.80
N HIS A 65 1.85 0.27 -6.33
CA HIS A 65 1.08 0.29 -5.08
C HIS A 65 -0.13 -0.62 -5.14
N ARG A 66 -0.82 -0.69 -6.30
CA ARG A 66 -1.96 -1.60 -6.50
C ARG A 66 -1.54 -3.06 -6.35
N ARG A 67 -0.43 -3.44 -6.98
CA ARG A 67 0.12 -4.80 -6.87
C ARG A 67 0.53 -5.10 -5.43
N LEU A 68 1.16 -4.16 -4.74
CA LEU A 68 1.57 -4.33 -3.35
C LEU A 68 0.36 -4.53 -2.43
N VAL A 69 -0.69 -3.71 -2.55
CA VAL A 69 -1.95 -3.87 -1.80
C VAL A 69 -2.56 -5.25 -2.05
N GLN A 70 -2.62 -5.67 -3.32
CA GLN A 70 -3.20 -6.95 -3.69
C GLN A 70 -2.43 -8.13 -3.05
N VAL A 71 -1.10 -8.09 -3.06
CA VAL A 71 -0.26 -9.12 -2.45
C VAL A 71 -0.42 -9.14 -0.94
N LEU A 72 -0.38 -7.99 -0.27
CA LEU A 72 -0.54 -7.90 1.18
C LEU A 72 -1.93 -8.37 1.63
N ALA A 73 -2.97 -8.01 0.88
CA ALA A 73 -4.32 -8.49 1.11
C ALA A 73 -4.45 -10.02 0.91
N ALA A 74 -3.77 -10.56 -0.10
CA ALA A 74 -3.72 -12.01 -0.34
C ALA A 74 -3.00 -12.80 0.76
N GLN A 75 -2.08 -12.18 1.49
CA GLN A 75 -1.45 -12.77 2.68
C GLN A 75 -2.29 -12.60 3.95
N GLY A 76 -3.43 -11.90 3.87
CA GLY A 76 -4.31 -11.68 5.01
C GLY A 76 -3.86 -10.56 5.95
N VAL A 77 -2.98 -9.66 5.51
CA VAL A 77 -2.56 -8.50 6.29
C VAL A 77 -3.75 -7.55 6.51
N PRO A 78 -3.99 -7.06 7.73
CA PRO A 78 -5.11 -6.15 7.99
C PRO A 78 -4.85 -4.78 7.36
N GLN A 79 -5.92 -4.11 6.93
CA GLN A 79 -5.87 -2.82 6.21
C GLN A 79 -5.05 -1.75 6.95
N ARG A 80 -5.08 -1.74 8.29
CA ARG A 80 -4.29 -0.81 9.11
C ARG A 80 -2.78 -0.94 8.90
N GLU A 81 -2.28 -2.16 8.73
CA GLU A 81 -0.85 -2.41 8.52
C GLU A 81 -0.47 -2.11 7.07
N ILE A 82 -1.37 -2.40 6.12
CA ILE A 82 -1.20 -2.00 4.71
C ILE A 82 -1.09 -0.47 4.59
N CYS A 83 -1.89 0.27 5.37
CA CYS A 83 -1.80 1.73 5.43
C CYS A 83 -0.45 2.22 5.98
N ARG A 84 0.13 1.52 6.96
CA ARG A 84 1.46 1.85 7.50
C ARG A 84 2.57 1.61 6.48
N VAL A 85 2.50 0.51 5.73
CA VAL A 85 3.48 0.19 4.67
C VAL A 85 3.46 1.22 3.53
N LEU A 86 2.28 1.73 3.20
CA LEU A 86 2.10 2.70 2.10
C LEU A 86 2.12 4.17 2.56
N GLU A 87 2.20 4.42 3.86
CA GLU A 87 2.12 5.76 4.48
C GLU A 87 0.87 6.57 4.07
N ILE A 88 -0.23 5.86 3.83
CA ILE A 88 -1.53 6.44 3.44
C ILE A 88 -2.55 6.37 4.56
N ASP A 89 -3.54 7.25 4.49
CA ASP A 89 -4.71 7.18 5.37
C ASP A 89 -5.67 6.07 4.92
N GLU A 90 -6.36 5.46 5.89
CA GLU A 90 -7.30 4.37 5.67
C GLU A 90 -8.48 4.77 4.76
N LYS A 91 -8.90 6.04 4.78
CA LYS A 91 -9.92 6.56 3.87
C LYS A 91 -9.42 6.56 2.42
N THR A 92 -8.13 6.80 2.21
CA THR A 92 -7.51 6.78 0.88
C THR A 92 -7.42 5.35 0.35
N LEU A 93 -7.06 4.39 1.21
CA LEU A 93 -7.02 2.98 0.86
C LEU A 93 -8.38 2.48 0.39
N ARG A 94 -9.45 2.76 1.16
CA ARG A 94 -10.82 2.36 0.81
C ARG A 94 -11.33 3.01 -0.48
N ARG A 95 -10.93 4.25 -0.76
CA ARG A 95 -11.40 4.98 -1.94
C ARG A 95 -10.76 4.51 -3.24
N HIS A 96 -9.46 4.19 -3.23
CA HIS A 96 -8.69 3.95 -4.46
C HIS A 96 -8.32 2.48 -4.68
N PHE A 97 -8.29 1.65 -3.64
CA PHE A 97 -7.78 0.28 -3.69
C PHE A 97 -8.82 -0.78 -3.33
N ARG A 98 -10.11 -0.45 -3.43
CA ARG A 98 -11.18 -1.37 -3.02
C ARG A 98 -11.16 -2.66 -3.83
N HIS A 99 -10.99 -2.55 -5.14
CA HIS A 99 -10.94 -3.68 -6.05
C HIS A 99 -9.78 -4.62 -5.74
N GLU A 100 -8.61 -4.07 -5.44
CA GLU A 100 -7.39 -4.81 -5.12
C GLU A 100 -7.52 -5.54 -3.78
N LEU A 101 -8.17 -4.91 -2.79
CA LEU A 101 -8.48 -5.53 -1.49
C LEU A 101 -9.47 -6.69 -1.64
N ASP A 102 -10.49 -6.54 -2.49
CA ASP A 102 -11.49 -7.57 -2.73
C ASP A 102 -10.86 -8.77 -3.47
N ILE A 103 -10.05 -8.51 -4.51
CA ILE A 103 -9.30 -9.58 -5.21
C ILE A 103 -8.30 -10.26 -4.27
N GLY A 104 -7.56 -9.50 -3.46
CA GLY A 104 -6.62 -10.07 -2.51
C GLY A 104 -7.32 -10.96 -1.49
N SER A 105 -8.47 -10.53 -0.99
CA SER A 105 -9.30 -11.35 -0.09
C SER A 105 -9.77 -12.65 -0.76
N ALA A 106 -10.24 -12.58 -2.01
CA ALA A 106 -10.64 -13.77 -2.76
C ALA A 106 -9.48 -14.75 -3.01
N LYS A 107 -8.27 -14.22 -3.27
CA LYS A 107 -7.05 -15.04 -3.43
C LYS A 107 -6.70 -15.77 -2.13
N LEU A 108 -6.82 -15.09 -0.99
CA LEU A 108 -6.61 -15.71 0.31
C LEU A 108 -7.63 -16.82 0.58
N GLU A 109 -8.90 -16.59 0.28
CA GLU A 109 -9.96 -17.60 0.41
C GLU A 109 -9.64 -18.84 -0.41
N ALA A 110 -9.31 -18.67 -1.70
CA ALA A 110 -8.94 -19.76 -2.58
C ALA A 110 -7.73 -20.56 -2.07
N ALA A 111 -6.71 -19.88 -1.53
CA ALA A 111 -5.55 -20.55 -0.94
C ALA A 111 -5.92 -21.38 0.30
N LEU A 112 -6.77 -20.84 1.19
CA LEU A 112 -7.25 -21.56 2.37
C LEU A 112 -8.08 -22.79 1.99
N VAL A 113 -8.96 -22.67 0.98
CA VAL A 113 -9.76 -23.80 0.49
C VAL A 113 -8.88 -24.88 -0.14
N LEU A 114 -7.84 -24.49 -0.88
CA LEU A 114 -6.88 -25.45 -1.45
C LEU A 114 -6.15 -26.23 -0.34
N HIS A 115 -5.69 -25.55 0.71
CA HIS A 115 -5.07 -26.21 1.87
C HIS A 115 -6.05 -27.11 2.62
N LEU A 116 -7.31 -26.68 2.75
CA LEU A 116 -8.37 -27.51 3.34
C LEU A 116 -8.53 -28.83 2.56
N TYR A 117 -8.55 -28.78 1.23
CA TYR A 117 -8.65 -29.95 0.37
C TYR A 117 -7.45 -30.90 0.53
N GLN A 118 -6.24 -30.34 0.67
CA GLN A 118 -5.03 -31.13 0.91
C GLN A 118 -5.07 -31.86 2.26
N LEU A 119 -5.56 -31.20 3.31
CA LEU A 119 -5.69 -31.80 4.65
C LEU A 119 -6.78 -32.88 4.74
N ALA A 120 -7.83 -32.78 3.91
CA ALA A 120 -8.88 -33.80 3.84
C ALA A 120 -8.34 -35.19 3.45
N GLY A 121 -7.16 -35.27 2.81
CA GLY A 121 -6.49 -36.52 2.45
C GLY A 121 -5.77 -37.26 3.59
N GLY A 122 -5.86 -36.78 4.84
CA GLY A 122 -5.25 -37.44 6.01
C GLY A 122 -4.27 -36.57 6.82
N GLY A 123 -4.49 -35.25 6.86
CA GLY A 123 -3.61 -34.29 7.52
C GLY A 123 -3.99 -33.92 8.97
N ASP A 124 -3.22 -32.97 9.51
CA ASP A 124 -3.30 -32.49 10.90
C ASP A 124 -4.63 -31.80 11.25
N ASP A 125 -5.31 -32.28 12.30
CA ASP A 125 -6.56 -31.71 12.81
C ASP A 125 -6.40 -30.24 13.27
N VAL A 126 -5.23 -29.87 13.77
CA VAL A 126 -4.94 -28.50 14.21
C VAL A 126 -4.98 -27.52 13.03
N ALA A 127 -4.37 -27.91 11.89
CA ALA A 127 -4.37 -27.09 10.69
C ALA A 127 -5.78 -26.98 10.10
N LEU A 128 -6.54 -28.08 10.13
CA LEU A 128 -7.95 -28.11 9.71
C LEU A 128 -8.79 -27.11 10.51
N ARG A 129 -8.66 -27.13 11.84
CA ARG A 129 -9.39 -26.23 12.74
C ARG A 129 -9.02 -24.76 12.55
N ALA A 130 -7.73 -24.47 12.34
CA ALA A 130 -7.26 -23.11 12.09
C ALA A 130 -7.81 -22.55 10.77
N ILE A 131 -7.77 -23.33 9.69
CA ILE A 131 -8.30 -22.92 8.37
C ILE A 131 -9.82 -22.74 8.44
N LYS A 132 -10.53 -23.70 9.05
CA LYS A 132 -11.98 -23.59 9.26
C LYS A 132 -12.34 -22.33 10.03
N PHE A 133 -11.63 -22.04 11.12
CA PHE A 133 -11.83 -20.81 11.90
C PHE A 133 -11.62 -19.56 11.03
N ALA A 134 -10.55 -19.51 10.23
CA ALA A 134 -10.28 -18.37 9.36
C ALA A 134 -11.40 -18.15 8.31
N LEU A 135 -11.89 -19.23 7.69
CA LEU A 135 -13.00 -19.19 6.73
C LEU A 135 -14.29 -18.69 7.38
N GLN A 136 -14.61 -19.18 8.58
CA GLN A 136 -15.81 -18.76 9.32
C GLN A 136 -15.73 -17.30 9.79
N ALA A 137 -14.60 -16.90 10.38
CA ALA A 137 -14.44 -15.58 10.99
C ALA A 137 -14.37 -14.43 9.97
N ARG A 138 -13.85 -14.70 8.76
CA ARG A 138 -13.58 -13.65 7.76
C ARG A 138 -14.45 -13.70 6.51
N PHE A 139 -14.78 -14.91 6.04
CA PHE A 139 -15.47 -15.11 4.76
C PHE A 139 -16.94 -15.49 4.94
N GLY A 140 -17.42 -15.58 6.17
CA GLY A 140 -18.84 -15.85 6.46
C GLY A 140 -19.26 -17.28 6.15
N TRP A 141 -18.30 -18.20 6.02
CA TRP A 141 -18.60 -19.61 5.82
C TRP A 141 -19.35 -20.14 7.04
N SER A 142 -20.49 -20.78 6.78
CA SER A 142 -21.30 -21.40 7.82
C SER A 142 -21.36 -22.90 7.59
N PRO A 143 -21.34 -23.72 8.65
CA PRO A 143 -21.67 -25.14 8.52
C PRO A 143 -23.08 -25.37 7.96
N TYR A 144 -23.97 -24.39 8.10
CA TYR A 144 -25.38 -24.46 7.71
C TYR A 144 -25.63 -23.79 6.36
N ALA A 145 -24.83 -24.11 5.34
CA ALA A 145 -25.17 -23.68 3.98
C ALA A 145 -26.54 -24.27 3.60
N PRO A 146 -27.44 -23.47 3.00
CA PRO A 146 -28.69 -24.02 2.48
C PRO A 146 -28.34 -25.12 1.48
N GLN A 147 -29.13 -26.18 1.49
CA GLN A 147 -28.92 -27.33 0.60
C GLN A 147 -28.99 -26.81 -0.85
N PRO A 148 -28.05 -27.19 -1.73
CA PRO A 148 -28.20 -26.86 -3.14
C PRO A 148 -29.53 -27.45 -3.61
N CYS A 149 -30.41 -26.59 -4.12
CA CYS A 149 -31.68 -26.98 -4.70
C CYS A 149 -31.49 -27.79 -5.98
#